data_AF-A0A7X3R8G8-F1
#
_entry.id   AF-A0A7X3R8G8-F1
#
_cell.length_a   1.000
_cell.length_b   1.000
_cell.length_c   1.000
_cell.angle_alpha   90.00
_cell.angle_beta   90.00
_cell.angle_gamma   90.00
#
_symmetry.space_group_name_H-M   'P 1'
#
loop_
_entity.id
_entity.type
_entity.pdbx_description
1 polymer ?
#
loop_
_entity_poly.entity_id
_entity_poly.type
_entity_poly.pdbx_seq_one_letter_code
_entity_poly.pdbx_strand_id
1 'polypeptide(L)'
;MAVYQVLYWRDIPAQVRVYGGRSGSRRPLSRQMPDWFQQEIDRVAMRDGLTGTDAYLDEWQWSDKQEWPGEEEEVEAVAEAVLKQLEDGYDRG
;
A
#
# COMPACT_ATOMS: atom_id res chain seq x y z
N MET A 1 5.66 -10.06 16.23
CA MET A 1 6.17 -9.53 14.96
C MET A 1 5.01 -9.37 14.01
N ALA A 2 4.84 -8.16 13.47
CA ALA A 2 3.83 -7.86 12.47
C ALA A 2 4.38 -8.16 11.07
N VAL A 3 3.50 -8.51 10.14
CA VAL A 3 3.82 -8.76 8.74
C VAL A 3 2.98 -7.81 7.91
N TYR A 4 3.51 -7.17 6.90
CA TYR A 4 2.74 -6.29 6.04
C TYR A 4 2.86 -6.69 4.56
N GLN A 5 1.89 -6.25 3.78
CA GLN A 5 1.88 -6.29 2.32
C GLN A 5 1.44 -4.93 1.81
N VAL A 6 1.92 -4.59 0.63
CA VAL A 6 1.54 -3.35 -0.06
C VAL A 6 0.88 -3.74 -1.37
N LEU A 7 -0.29 -3.16 -1.62
CA LEU A 7 -0.97 -3.24 -2.90
C LEU A 7 -0.39 -2.15 -3.80
N TYR A 8 0.14 -2.57 -4.93
CA TYR A 8 0.62 -1.71 -5.98
C TYR A 8 -0.33 -1.77 -7.17
N TRP A 9 -0.48 -0.63 -7.84
CA TRP A 9 -0.94 -0.58 -9.21
C TRP A 9 0.28 -0.29 -10.08
N ARG A 10 0.74 -1.29 -10.82
CA ARG A 10 2.07 -1.28 -11.48
C ARG A 10 3.18 -1.03 -10.45
N ASP A 11 3.74 0.17 -10.44
CA ASP A 11 4.82 0.62 -9.55
C ASP A 11 4.34 1.60 -8.46
N ILE A 12 3.05 1.93 -8.44
CA ILE A 12 2.49 2.97 -7.57
C ILE A 12 1.79 2.33 -6.36
N PRO A 13 2.23 2.59 -5.12
CA PRO A 13 1.56 2.03 -3.94
C PRO A 13 0.20 2.68 -3.73
N ALA A 14 -0.80 1.85 -3.41
CA ALA A 14 -2.18 2.29 -3.25
C ALA A 14 -2.77 1.94 -1.87
N GLN A 15 -2.38 0.80 -1.31
CA GLN A 15 -2.89 0.35 0.00
C GLN A 15 -1.83 -0.46 0.74
N VAL A 16 -1.76 -0.32 2.05
CA VAL A 16 -0.97 -1.16 2.94
C VAL A 16 -1.90 -2.06 3.74
N ARG A 17 -1.54 -3.33 3.89
CA ARG A 17 -2.24 -4.30 4.73
C ARG A 17 -1.28 -4.91 5.72
N VAL A 18 -1.60 -4.80 7.01
CA VAL A 18 -0.82 -5.35 8.12
C VAL A 18 -1.54 -6.54 8.73
N TYR A 19 -0.80 -7.62 8.91
CA TYR A 19 -1.17 -8.91 9.46
C TYR A 19 -0.40 -9.16 10.75
N GLY A 20 -1.08 -9.68 11.77
CA GLY A 20 -0.44 -9.96 13.05
C GLY A 20 0.03 -8.70 13.77
N GLY A 21 0.50 -8.85 15.00
CA GLY A 21 0.66 -7.76 15.96
C GLY A 21 -0.41 -7.81 17.04
N ARG A 22 -0.26 -6.98 18.08
CA ARG A 22 -1.29 -6.79 19.09
C ARG A 22 -2.38 -5.92 18.49
N SER A 23 -3.39 -6.57 17.95
CA SER A 23 -4.69 -5.97 17.73
C SER A 23 -5.70 -6.73 18.56
N GLY A 24 -6.61 -6.03 19.21
CA GLY A 24 -7.81 -6.66 19.78
C GLY A 24 -8.69 -7.32 18.70
N SER A 25 -8.42 -7.04 17.42
CA SER A 25 -9.14 -7.58 16.27
C SER A 25 -8.38 -8.72 15.61
N ARG A 26 -9.08 -9.83 15.30
CA ARG A 26 -8.54 -10.96 14.53
C ARG A 26 -8.33 -10.67 13.04
N ARG A 27 -8.73 -9.49 12.56
CA ARG A 27 -8.70 -9.13 11.14
C ARG A 27 -7.45 -8.30 10.81
N PRO A 28 -6.84 -8.50 9.63
CA PRO A 28 -5.75 -7.64 9.18
C PRO A 28 -6.24 -6.20 9.03
N LEU A 29 -5.39 -5.25 9.44
CA LEU A 29 -5.66 -3.82 9.27
C LEU A 29 -5.26 -3.42 7.86
N SER A 30 -6.13 -2.75 7.13
CA SER A 30 -5.80 -2.18 5.82
C SER A 30 -5.90 -0.66 5.89
N ARG A 31 -4.87 0.04 5.43
CA ARG A 31 -4.83 1.51 5.34
C ARG A 31 -4.53 1.91 3.90
N GLN A 32 -5.26 2.90 3.41
CA GLN A 32 -5.03 3.43 2.06
C GLN A 32 -3.86 4.42 2.08
N MET A 33 -3.14 4.50 0.97
CA MET A 33 -2.17 5.57 0.73
C MET A 33 -2.90 6.92 0.61
N PRO A 34 -2.21 8.05 0.80
CA PRO A 34 -2.78 9.37 0.57
C PRO A 34 -3.41 9.53 -0.83
N ASP A 35 -4.43 10.38 -0.94
CA ASP A 35 -5.23 10.58 -2.16
C ASP A 35 -4.41 10.95 -3.40
N TRP A 36 -3.21 11.53 -3.23
CA TRP A 36 -2.35 11.88 -4.35
C TRP A 36 -1.79 10.65 -5.09
N PHE A 37 -1.64 9.50 -4.43
CA PHE A 37 -1.25 8.26 -5.10
C PHE A 37 -2.33 7.78 -6.07
N GLN A 38 -3.60 7.94 -5.70
CA GLN A 38 -4.71 7.65 -6.62
C GLN A 38 -4.68 8.58 -7.84
N GLN A 39 -4.36 9.86 -7.63
CA GLN A 39 -4.20 10.81 -8.74
C GLN A 39 -3.03 10.44 -9.66
N GLU A 40 -1.93 9.91 -9.14
CA GLU A 40 -0.81 9.43 -9.97
C GLU A 40 -1.20 8.17 -10.75
N ILE A 41 -1.91 7.23 -10.13
CA ILE A 41 -2.49 6.06 -10.80
C ILE A 41 -3.40 6.51 -11.95
N ASP A 42 -4.31 7.43 -11.69
CA ASP A 42 -5.23 7.96 -12.70
C ASP A 42 -4.48 8.72 -13.80
N ARG A 43 -3.44 9.49 -13.45
CA ARG A 43 -2.59 10.20 -14.42
C ARG A 43 -1.87 9.21 -15.34
N VAL A 44 -1.25 8.17 -14.79
CA VAL A 44 -0.54 7.15 -15.56
C VAL A 44 -1.51 6.33 -16.39
N ALA A 45 -2.67 5.94 -15.83
CA ALA A 45 -3.72 5.24 -16.57
C ALA A 45 -4.27 6.08 -17.73
N MET A 46 -4.49 7.38 -17.53
CA MET A 46 -4.92 8.30 -18.59
C MET A 46 -3.83 8.46 -19.66
N ARG A 47 -2.57 8.64 -19.26
CA ARG A 47 -1.44 8.78 -20.18
C ARG A 47 -1.27 7.54 -21.07
N ASP A 48 -1.43 6.37 -20.49
CA ASP A 48 -1.21 5.09 -21.17
C ASP A 48 -2.50 4.59 -21.87
N GLY A 49 -3.61 5.35 -21.77
CA GLY A 49 -4.90 5.03 -22.40
C GLY A 49 -5.60 3.81 -21.80
N LEU A 50 -5.27 3.44 -20.56
CA LEU A 50 -5.79 2.28 -19.85
C LEU A 50 -7.10 2.58 -19.09
N THR A 51 -7.56 3.84 -19.10
CA THR A 51 -8.79 4.26 -18.43
C THR A 51 -10.02 3.50 -18.92
N GLY A 52 -10.71 2.82 -17.99
CA GLY A 52 -11.95 2.11 -18.28
C GLY A 52 -11.79 0.77 -19.02
N THR A 53 -10.58 0.22 -19.03
CA THR A 53 -10.29 -1.11 -19.61
C THR A 53 -9.97 -2.13 -18.52
N ASP A 54 -10.20 -3.41 -18.79
CA ASP A 54 -9.86 -4.50 -17.86
C ASP A 54 -8.36 -4.50 -17.49
N ALA A 55 -7.50 -4.00 -18.40
CA ALA A 55 -6.08 -3.81 -18.15
C ALA A 55 -5.80 -2.92 -16.93
N TYR A 56 -6.64 -1.92 -16.60
CA TYR A 56 -6.48 -1.16 -15.36
C TYR A 56 -6.67 -2.03 -14.11
N LEU A 57 -7.62 -2.97 -14.15
CA LEU A 57 -7.91 -3.87 -13.03
C LEU A 57 -6.90 -5.04 -12.94
N ASP A 58 -6.29 -5.41 -14.05
CA ASP A 58 -5.32 -6.51 -14.12
C ASP A 58 -3.93 -6.12 -13.59
N GLU A 59 -3.60 -4.83 -13.56
CA GLU A 59 -2.29 -4.32 -13.08
C GLU A 59 -2.20 -4.19 -11.55
N TRP A 60 -3.25 -4.55 -10.83
CA TRP A 60 -3.26 -4.56 -9.36
C TRP A 60 -2.54 -5.79 -8.82
N GLN A 61 -1.45 -5.57 -8.10
CA GLN A 61 -0.63 -6.65 -7.54
C GLN A 61 -0.28 -6.41 -6.08
N TRP A 62 -0.44 -7.45 -5.26
CA TRP A 62 0.06 -7.44 -3.89
C TRP A 62 1.55 -7.78 -3.88
N SER A 63 2.31 -7.01 -3.12
CA SER A 63 3.70 -7.34 -2.82
C SER A 63 3.80 -8.64 -2.04
N ASP A 64 5.02 -9.19 -2.03
CA ASP A 64 5.38 -10.22 -1.08
C ASP A 64 5.16 -9.75 0.36
N LYS A 65 4.88 -10.71 1.23
CA LYS A 65 4.75 -10.48 2.67
C LYS A 65 6.11 -10.11 3.23
N GLN A 66 6.18 -8.95 3.86
CA GLN A 66 7.38 -8.44 4.49
C GLN A 66 7.19 -8.40 6.00
N GLU A 67 8.20 -8.83 6.75
CA GLU A 67 8.18 -8.70 8.20
C GLU A 67 8.50 -7.26 8.59
N TRP A 68 7.75 -6.71 9.54
CA TRP A 68 8.01 -5.38 10.05
C TRP A 68 9.30 -5.39 10.89
N PRO A 69 10.34 -4.60 10.52
CA PRO A 69 11.62 -4.62 11.21
C PRO A 69 11.64 -3.74 12.49
N GLY A 70 10.59 -2.94 12.73
CA GLY A 70 10.51 -2.04 13.87
C GLY A 70 10.03 -2.72 15.15
N GLU A 71 10.08 -1.97 16.27
CA GLU A 71 9.69 -2.44 17.61
C GLU A 71 8.17 -2.38 17.83
N GLU A 72 7.44 -1.71 16.94
CA GLU A 72 6.00 -1.56 17.02
C GLU A 72 5.28 -2.91 16.95
N GLU A 73 4.57 -3.25 18.01
CA GLU A 73 3.72 -4.44 18.03
C GLU A 73 2.27 -4.14 17.59
N GLU A 74 1.86 -2.88 17.65
CA GLU A 74 0.49 -2.46 17.35
C GLU A 74 0.29 -2.30 15.84
N VAL A 75 -0.76 -2.95 15.32
CA VAL A 75 -1.05 -2.96 13.87
C VAL A 75 -1.24 -1.56 13.29
N GLU A 76 -1.78 -0.64 14.07
CA GLU A 76 -2.01 0.75 13.64
C GLU A 76 -0.69 1.50 13.51
N ALA A 77 0.20 1.39 14.51
CA ALA A 77 1.52 2.01 14.47
C ALA A 77 2.38 1.44 13.33
N VAL A 78 2.36 0.12 13.13
CA VAL A 78 3.05 -0.52 12.00
C VAL A 78 2.51 0.01 10.66
N ALA A 79 1.19 0.09 10.50
CA ALA A 79 0.60 0.58 9.26
C ALA A 79 1.01 2.04 8.98
N GLU A 80 0.96 2.92 9.99
CA GLU A 80 1.37 4.32 9.84
C GLU A 80 2.86 4.47 9.49
N ALA A 81 3.71 3.66 10.12
CA ALA A 81 5.13 3.66 9.83
C ALA A 81 5.44 3.17 8.40
N VAL A 82 4.76 2.11 7.93
CA VAL A 82 4.89 1.63 6.54
C VAL A 82 4.38 2.68 5.55
N LEU A 83 3.22 3.30 5.79
CA LEU A 83 2.69 4.37 4.93
C LEU A 83 3.70 5.51 4.79
N LYS A 84 4.28 5.94 5.91
CA LYS A 84 5.28 7.00 5.92
C LYS A 84 6.54 6.60 5.15
N GLN A 85 7.04 5.37 5.31
CA GLN A 85 8.19 4.89 4.55
C GLN A 85 7.92 4.86 3.03
N LEU A 86 6.72 4.45 2.63
CA LEU A 86 6.32 4.45 1.22
C LEU A 86 6.17 5.88 0.67
N GLU A 87 5.61 6.80 1.46
CA GLU A 87 5.51 8.21 1.06
C GLU A 87 6.89 8.88 0.97
N ASP A 88 7.77 8.67 1.95
CA ASP A 88 9.13 9.22 1.97
C ASP A 88 10.01 8.61 0.86
N GLY A 89 9.78 7.34 0.51
CA GLY A 89 10.50 6.63 -0.55
C GLY A 89 9.99 6.89 -1.96
N TYR A 90 8.75 7.36 -2.10
CA TYR A 90 8.17 7.71 -3.40
C TYR A 90 8.49 9.16 -3.72
N ASP A 91 9.65 9.37 -4.34
CA ASP A 91 10.13 10.71 -4.70
C ASP A 91 9.17 11.38 -5.69
N ARG A 92 8.74 12.60 -5.34
CA ARG A 92 7.87 13.43 -6.18
C ARG A 92 8.75 14.11 -7.23
N GLY A 93 9.23 13.32 -8.20
CA GLY A 93 10.02 13.81 -9.33
C GLY A 93 9.33 14.92 -10.12
#